data_AF-A0A1S8S1Y5-F1
#
_entry.id   AF-A0A1S8S1Y5-F1
#
_cell.length_a   1.000
_cell.length_b   1.000
_cell.length_c   1.000
_cell.angle_alpha   90.00
_cell.angle_beta   90.00
_cell.angle_gamma   90.00
#
_symmetry.space_group_name_H-M   'P 1'
#
loop_
_entity.id
_entity.type
_entity.pdbx_description
1 polymer ?
#
loop_
_entity_poly.entity_id
_entity_poly.type
_entity_poly.pdbx_seq_one_letter_code
_entity_poly.pdbx_strand_id
1 'polypeptide(L)'
;MANHFNMYSTKIEGDKSLGMSNGASAVFFTVLGLSGSRLAKSKKEKEIIIWLLEKDQEYVGRGTIGFDICDMPWEINTFVEERKFLLNVIKKVKEKIGWETLNYNPNEEFVFPFIDIFYNMIDEFNPKYIDENNYKEWLDASEESDPLNQGFPICEKHKMLLTCFGCYACNDEG
;
A
#
# COMPACT_ATOMS: atom_id res chain seq x y z
N MET A 1 12.59 9.28 -13.01
CA MET A 1 12.96 8.40 -11.88
C MET A 1 11.91 7.30 -11.81
N ALA A 2 12.30 6.08 -11.45
CA ALA A 2 11.37 4.95 -11.33
C ALA A 2 11.43 4.41 -9.90
N ASN A 3 10.26 4.02 -9.41
CA ASN A 3 10.02 3.40 -8.12
C ASN A 3 10.07 1.89 -8.30
N HIS A 4 10.73 1.20 -7.38
CA HIS A 4 11.00 -0.22 -7.50
C HIS A 4 10.49 -0.96 -6.27
N PHE A 5 9.51 -1.83 -6.47
CA PHE A 5 8.99 -2.71 -5.45
C PHE A 5 9.57 -4.10 -5.68
N ASN A 6 10.23 -4.70 -4.70
CA ASN A 6 10.78 -6.06 -4.82
C ASN A 6 10.08 -7.00 -3.84
N MET A 7 10.31 -8.32 -3.96
CA MET A 7 9.78 -9.21 -2.92
C MET A 7 10.64 -9.18 -1.66
N TYR A 8 11.95 -9.01 -1.81
CA TYR A 8 12.93 -9.20 -0.73
C TYR A 8 13.99 -8.10 -0.73
N SER A 9 14.47 -7.72 0.47
CA SER A 9 15.53 -6.70 0.63
C SER A 9 16.91 -7.15 0.15
N THR A 10 17.13 -8.46 0.05
CA THR A 10 18.30 -9.03 -0.61
C THR A 10 17.86 -9.67 -1.93
N LYS A 11 18.52 -9.34 -3.04
CA LYS A 11 18.20 -9.91 -4.35
C LYS A 11 18.40 -11.42 -4.33
N ILE A 12 17.30 -12.16 -4.43
CA ILE A 12 17.30 -13.61 -4.57
C ILE A 12 17.20 -13.95 -6.06
N GLU A 13 17.83 -15.04 -6.49
CA GLU A 13 17.71 -15.51 -7.87
C GLU A 13 16.22 -15.81 -8.20
N GLY A 14 15.72 -15.24 -9.30
CA GLY A 14 14.31 -15.34 -9.68
C GLY A 14 13.38 -14.36 -8.95
N ASP A 15 13.93 -13.40 -8.19
CA ASP A 15 13.13 -12.36 -7.53
C ASP A 15 12.35 -11.51 -8.53
N LYS A 16 11.11 -11.19 -8.16
CA LYS A 16 10.18 -10.39 -8.95
C LYS A 16 10.27 -8.95 -8.48
N SER A 17 10.37 -8.05 -9.45
CA SER A 17 10.36 -6.61 -9.19
C SER A 17 9.31 -5.91 -10.04
N LEU A 18 8.67 -4.92 -9.47
CA LEU A 18 7.73 -4.02 -10.13
C LEU A 18 8.38 -2.63 -10.22
N GLY A 19 8.61 -2.17 -11.45
CA GLY A 19 9.12 -0.82 -11.73
C GLY A 19 8.00 0.09 -12.23
N MET A 20 7.82 1.26 -11.61
CA MET A 20 6.78 2.23 -11.99
C MET A 20 7.34 3.65 -12.05
N SER A 21 6.80 4.49 -12.94
CA SER A 21 7.07 5.94 -12.88
C SER A 21 6.41 6.55 -11.64
N ASN A 22 6.79 7.77 -11.26
CA ASN A 22 6.16 8.47 -10.14
C ASN A 22 4.65 8.62 -10.34
N GLY A 23 4.20 9.10 -11.51
CA GLY A 23 2.77 9.22 -11.80
C GLY A 23 2.04 7.86 -11.81
N ALA A 24 2.70 6.79 -12.26
CA ALA A 24 2.12 5.46 -12.18
C ALA A 24 1.97 4.97 -10.74
N SER A 25 2.98 5.24 -9.91
CA SER A 25 2.99 4.87 -8.50
C SER A 25 1.91 5.62 -7.74
N ALA A 26 1.72 6.91 -8.05
CA ALA A 26 0.68 7.73 -7.44
C ALA A 26 -0.73 7.15 -7.71
N VAL A 27 -1.06 6.90 -8.98
CA VAL A 27 -2.34 6.27 -9.34
C VAL A 27 -2.47 4.87 -8.72
N PHE A 28 -1.40 4.07 -8.70
CA PHE A 28 -1.37 2.74 -8.12
C PHE A 28 -1.71 2.74 -6.62
N PHE A 29 -1.07 3.61 -5.82
CA PHE A 29 -1.36 3.75 -4.40
C PHE A 29 -2.75 4.33 -4.14
N THR A 30 -3.18 5.31 -4.94
CA THR A 30 -4.54 5.88 -4.84
C THR A 30 -5.59 4.77 -4.97
N VAL A 31 -5.52 3.94 -6.02
CA VAL A 31 -6.54 2.90 -6.23
C VAL A 31 -6.48 1.77 -5.18
N LEU A 32 -5.28 1.40 -4.72
CA LEU A 32 -5.11 0.46 -3.60
C LEU A 32 -5.67 1.03 -2.29
N GLY A 33 -5.40 2.29 -2.00
CA GLY A 33 -5.89 2.99 -0.81
C GLY A 33 -7.42 3.08 -0.79
N LEU A 34 -8.04 3.43 -1.92
CA LEU A 34 -9.49 3.52 -2.05
C LEU A 34 -10.18 2.17 -1.78
N SER A 35 -9.65 1.10 -2.40
CA SER A 35 -10.14 -0.27 -2.23
C SER A 35 -9.90 -0.76 -0.80
N GLY A 36 -8.66 -0.64 -0.32
CA GLY A 36 -8.20 -1.12 0.98
C GLY A 36 -8.94 -0.48 2.14
N SER A 37 -9.07 0.84 2.13
CA SER A 37 -9.72 1.59 3.20
C SER A 37 -11.20 1.23 3.37
N ARG A 38 -11.88 0.86 2.28
CA ARG A 38 -13.29 0.42 2.32
C ARG A 38 -13.47 -1.03 2.77
N LEU A 39 -12.44 -1.86 2.59
CA LEU A 39 -12.48 -3.28 2.92
C LEU A 39 -11.95 -3.57 4.32
N ALA A 40 -11.01 -2.77 4.82
CA ALA A 40 -10.34 -2.99 6.09
C ALA A 40 -11.31 -2.87 7.28
N LYS A 41 -11.41 -3.93 8.07
CA LYS A 41 -12.27 -4.01 9.27
C LYS A 41 -11.43 -4.14 10.53
N SER A 42 -10.44 -5.04 10.51
CA SER A 42 -9.58 -5.28 11.67
C SER A 42 -8.54 -4.16 11.85
N LYS A 43 -7.87 -4.14 12.99
CA LYS A 43 -6.73 -3.23 13.23
C LYS A 43 -5.62 -3.49 12.20
N LYS A 44 -5.23 -4.75 12.05
CA LYS A 44 -4.14 -5.19 11.16
C LYS A 44 -4.39 -4.88 9.69
N GLU A 45 -5.62 -5.08 9.22
CA GLU A 45 -6.01 -4.74 7.86
C GLU A 45 -5.85 -3.23 7.59
N LYS A 46 -6.19 -2.38 8.56
CA LYS A 46 -6.02 -0.92 8.42
C LYS A 46 -4.55 -0.53 8.45
N GLU A 47 -3.75 -1.14 9.30
CA GLU A 47 -2.30 -0.92 9.39
C GLU A 47 -1.59 -1.25 8.06
N ILE A 48 -1.94 -2.38 7.42
CA ILE A 48 -1.41 -2.73 6.09
C ILE A 48 -1.72 -1.64 5.05
N ILE A 49 -2.94 -1.11 5.06
CA ILE A 49 -3.33 -0.06 4.10
C ILE A 49 -2.66 1.28 4.43
N ILE A 50 -2.58 1.66 5.70
CA ILE A 50 -1.88 2.89 6.11
C ILE A 50 -0.40 2.80 5.73
N TRP A 51 0.28 1.70 6.04
CA TRP A 51 1.70 1.53 5.68
C TRP A 51 1.94 1.67 4.18
N LEU A 52 1.04 1.14 3.33
CA LEU A 52 1.11 1.33 1.88
C LEU A 52 0.93 2.80 1.48
N LEU A 53 -0.03 3.50 2.10
CA LEU A 53 -0.31 4.91 1.82
C LEU A 53 0.77 5.86 2.37
N GLU A 54 1.53 5.44 3.37
CA GLU A 54 2.68 6.20 3.88
C GLU A 54 3.88 6.18 2.92
N LYS A 55 3.83 5.39 1.84
CA LYS A 55 4.81 5.47 0.74
C LYS A 55 4.54 6.65 -0.19
N ASP A 56 3.89 7.70 0.33
CA ASP A 56 3.57 8.94 -0.37
C ASP A 56 4.82 9.71 -0.78
N GLN A 57 4.91 9.94 -2.09
CA GLN A 57 6.06 10.49 -2.78
C GLN A 57 6.28 11.96 -2.43
N GLU A 58 5.22 12.67 -2.05
CA GLU A 58 5.27 14.09 -1.75
C GLU A 58 6.02 14.38 -0.44
N TYR A 59 5.99 13.44 0.50
CA TYR A 59 6.47 13.64 1.87
C TYR A 59 7.73 12.83 2.21
N VAL A 60 7.94 11.67 1.56
CA VAL A 60 9.10 10.78 1.85
C VAL A 60 10.39 11.22 1.12
N GLY A 61 10.31 12.20 0.22
CA GLY A 61 11.44 12.75 -0.53
C GLY A 61 11.67 12.03 -1.87
N ARG A 62 12.10 12.79 -2.89
CA ARG A 62 12.14 12.39 -4.32
C ARG A 62 13.21 11.35 -4.70
N GLY A 63 13.69 10.54 -3.76
CA GLY A 63 14.74 9.54 -4.00
C GLY A 63 14.33 8.17 -3.48
N THR A 64 13.87 7.31 -4.40
CA THR A 64 13.57 5.87 -4.20
C THR A 64 12.36 5.55 -3.30
N ILE A 65 11.15 5.66 -3.87
CA ILE A 65 9.92 5.10 -3.29
C ILE A 65 9.84 3.64 -3.71
N GLY A 66 10.85 2.89 -3.30
CA GLY A 66 10.83 1.44 -3.36
C GLY A 66 10.52 0.90 -1.98
N PHE A 67 9.76 -0.18 -1.94
CA PHE A 67 9.65 -0.99 -0.74
C PHE A 67 9.74 -2.46 -1.12
N ASP A 68 10.19 -3.28 -0.21
CA ASP A 68 10.19 -4.71 -0.41
C ASP A 68 8.97 -5.32 0.28
N ILE A 69 8.36 -6.34 -0.32
CA ILE A 69 7.16 -6.98 0.25
C ILE A 69 7.48 -7.55 1.63
N CYS A 70 8.70 -8.01 1.90
CA CYS A 70 9.12 -8.42 3.23
C CYS A 70 9.14 -7.31 4.29
N ASP A 71 9.13 -6.04 3.87
CA ASP A 71 9.14 -4.87 4.76
C ASP A 71 7.74 -4.40 5.13
N MET A 72 6.71 -4.92 4.45
CA MET A 72 5.33 -4.68 4.84
C MET A 72 5.10 -5.17 6.28
N PRO A 73 4.12 -4.61 7.00
CA PRO A 73 3.92 -4.87 8.41
C PRO A 73 3.23 -6.22 8.62
N TRP A 74 3.86 -7.32 8.20
CA TRP A 74 3.34 -8.67 8.36
C TRP A 74 3.54 -9.17 9.79
N GLU A 75 2.68 -10.09 10.22
CA GLU A 75 2.92 -10.93 11.40
C GLU A 75 2.92 -12.40 11.00
N ILE A 76 3.91 -13.17 11.46
CA ILE A 76 4.08 -14.57 11.01
C ILE A 76 2.84 -15.42 11.37
N ASN A 77 2.26 -15.17 12.54
CA ASN A 77 1.12 -15.94 13.05
C ASN A 77 -0.20 -15.66 12.31
N THR A 78 -0.34 -14.49 11.68
CA THR A 78 -1.56 -14.03 11.01
C THR A 78 -1.39 -13.75 9.52
N PHE A 79 -0.18 -13.96 8.99
CA PHE A 79 0.20 -13.72 7.60
C PHE A 79 -0.79 -14.27 6.57
N VAL A 80 -1.35 -15.47 6.79
CA VAL A 80 -2.29 -16.07 5.83
C VAL A 80 -3.54 -15.21 5.64
N GLU A 81 -4.08 -14.65 6.72
CA GLU A 81 -5.27 -13.79 6.66
C GLU A 81 -4.91 -12.40 6.13
N GLU A 82 -3.75 -11.87 6.51
CA GLU A 82 -3.22 -10.59 6.02
C GLU A 82 -2.99 -10.61 4.50
N ARG A 83 -2.34 -11.67 4.00
CA ARG A 83 -2.13 -11.90 2.57
C ARG A 83 -3.46 -12.04 1.84
N LYS A 84 -4.39 -12.82 2.38
CA LYS A 84 -5.72 -13.01 1.80
C LYS A 84 -6.50 -11.69 1.72
N PHE A 85 -6.41 -10.87 2.75
CA PHE A 85 -6.97 -9.51 2.76
C PHE A 85 -6.36 -8.69 1.63
N LEU A 86 -5.03 -8.59 1.54
CA LEU A 86 -4.38 -7.76 0.52
C LEU A 86 -4.69 -8.24 -0.90
N LEU A 87 -4.69 -9.56 -1.15
CA LEU A 87 -5.11 -10.13 -2.44
C LEU A 87 -6.56 -9.77 -2.79
N ASN A 88 -7.45 -9.70 -1.80
CA ASN A 88 -8.82 -9.23 -2.00
C ASN A 88 -8.88 -7.73 -2.32
N VAL A 89 -8.07 -6.90 -1.64
CA VAL A 89 -7.93 -5.47 -1.95
C VAL A 89 -7.51 -5.27 -3.40
N ILE A 90 -6.48 -5.97 -3.85
CA ILE A 90 -5.93 -5.91 -5.21
C ILE A 90 -6.99 -6.34 -6.23
N LYS A 91 -7.77 -7.39 -5.96
CA LYS A 91 -8.90 -7.81 -6.82
C LYS A 91 -9.96 -6.72 -6.92
N LYS A 92 -10.31 -6.08 -5.80
CA LYS A 92 -11.33 -5.02 -5.74
C LYS A 92 -10.90 -3.71 -6.40
N VAL A 93 -9.60 -3.49 -6.62
CA VAL A 93 -9.14 -2.39 -7.50
C VAL A 93 -9.71 -2.54 -8.91
N LYS A 94 -9.77 -3.77 -9.44
CA LYS A 94 -10.33 -4.02 -10.78
C LYS A 94 -11.84 -3.84 -10.86
N GLU A 95 -12.53 -3.85 -9.71
CA GLU A 95 -13.94 -3.48 -9.59
C GLU A 95 -14.13 -1.96 -9.43
N LYS A 96 -13.05 -1.17 -9.46
CA LYS A 96 -13.04 0.30 -9.42
C LYS A 96 -13.70 0.89 -8.16
N ILE A 97 -13.64 0.15 -7.05
CA ILE A 97 -14.23 0.56 -5.78
C ILE A 97 -13.62 1.90 -5.34
N GLY A 98 -14.48 2.91 -5.16
CA GLY A 98 -14.12 4.22 -4.63
C GLY A 98 -13.64 5.23 -5.67
N TRP A 99 -13.49 4.84 -6.94
CA TRP A 99 -12.98 5.71 -7.99
C TRP A 99 -13.92 6.90 -8.27
N GLU A 100 -15.21 6.75 -7.97
CA GLU A 100 -16.22 7.81 -8.06
C GLU A 100 -15.94 9.02 -7.15
N THR A 101 -15.02 8.88 -6.19
CA THR A 101 -14.63 9.97 -5.27
C THR A 101 -13.46 10.81 -5.79
N LEU A 102 -12.81 10.41 -6.88
CA LEU A 102 -11.69 11.10 -7.50
C LEU A 102 -12.18 12.20 -8.46
N ASN A 103 -11.37 13.25 -8.62
CA ASN A 103 -11.62 14.31 -9.63
C ASN A 103 -11.07 13.95 -11.02
N TYR A 104 -10.42 12.78 -11.16
CA TYR A 104 -9.92 12.22 -12.41
C TYR A 104 -10.39 10.77 -12.57
N ASN A 105 -10.32 10.24 -13.79
CA ASN A 105 -10.58 8.82 -14.06
C ASN A 105 -9.25 8.09 -14.26
N PRO A 106 -8.84 7.17 -13.34
CA PRO A 106 -7.64 6.38 -13.52
C PRO A 106 -7.65 5.61 -14.85
N ASN A 107 -6.52 5.59 -15.56
CA ASN A 107 -6.39 4.83 -16.80
C ASN A 107 -6.19 3.33 -16.49
N GLU A 108 -7.23 2.54 -16.76
CA GLU A 108 -7.27 1.10 -16.51
C GLU A 108 -6.21 0.32 -17.28
N GLU A 109 -6.07 0.58 -18.58
CA GLU A 109 -5.09 -0.08 -19.45
C GLU A 109 -3.65 0.16 -18.94
N PHE A 110 -3.45 1.28 -18.26
CA PHE A 110 -2.18 1.65 -17.68
C PHE A 110 -1.96 1.07 -16.28
N VAL A 111 -2.95 1.13 -15.37
CA VAL A 111 -2.76 0.72 -13.97
C VAL A 111 -2.94 -0.79 -13.75
N PHE A 112 -3.85 -1.44 -14.48
CA PHE A 112 -4.16 -2.86 -14.25
C PHE A 112 -2.99 -3.82 -14.47
N PRO A 113 -2.09 -3.62 -15.45
CA PRO A 113 -0.89 -4.46 -15.57
C PRO A 113 -0.02 -4.44 -14.30
N PHE A 114 0.12 -3.28 -13.65
CA PHE A 114 0.87 -3.17 -12.39
C PHE A 114 0.15 -3.85 -11.23
N ILE A 115 -1.19 -3.73 -11.17
CA ILE A 115 -2.04 -4.43 -10.20
C ILE A 115 -1.90 -5.96 -10.35
N ASP A 116 -1.82 -6.48 -11.57
CA ASP A 116 -1.62 -7.92 -11.83
C ASP A 116 -0.23 -8.40 -11.42
N ILE A 117 0.82 -7.62 -11.70
CA ILE A 117 2.17 -7.95 -11.25
C ILE A 117 2.23 -7.97 -9.72
N PHE A 118 1.69 -6.93 -9.07
CA PHE A 118 1.67 -6.85 -7.61
C PHE A 118 0.85 -7.98 -6.98
N TYR A 119 -0.29 -8.36 -7.58
CA TYR A 119 -1.06 -9.54 -7.16
C TYR A 119 -0.16 -10.78 -7.10
N ASN A 120 0.55 -11.08 -8.19
CA ASN A 120 1.40 -12.26 -8.28
C ASN A 120 2.55 -12.22 -7.28
N MET A 121 3.13 -11.03 -7.05
CA MET A 121 4.20 -10.87 -6.07
C MET A 121 3.70 -11.16 -4.63
N ILE A 122 2.51 -10.68 -4.27
CA ILE A 122 1.90 -10.96 -2.95
C ILE A 122 1.49 -12.44 -2.83
N ASP A 123 0.94 -13.04 -3.89
CA ASP A 123 0.49 -14.44 -3.88
C ASP A 123 1.66 -15.42 -3.70
N GLU A 124 2.79 -15.12 -4.34
CA GLU A 124 4.00 -15.96 -4.31
C GLU A 124 4.95 -15.64 -3.15
N PHE A 125 4.69 -14.56 -2.38
CA PHE A 125 5.55 -14.16 -1.28
C PHE A 125 5.67 -15.27 -0.22
N ASN A 126 6.91 -15.61 0.11
CA ASN A 126 7.22 -16.67 1.06
C ASN A 126 7.39 -16.09 2.47
N PRO A 127 6.54 -16.47 3.45
CA PRO A 127 6.57 -15.90 4.80
C PRO A 127 7.86 -16.15 5.58
N LYS A 128 8.74 -17.06 5.13
CA LYS A 128 10.05 -17.28 5.77
C LYS A 128 10.97 -16.05 5.70
N TYR A 129 10.65 -15.08 4.84
CA TYR A 129 11.38 -13.83 4.69
C TYR A 129 10.74 -12.65 5.44
N ILE A 130 9.69 -12.90 6.23
CA ILE A 130 9.13 -11.86 7.11
C ILE A 130 10.14 -11.59 8.22
N ASP A 131 10.51 -10.32 8.38
CA ASP A 131 11.17 -9.82 9.58
C ASP A 131 10.15 -9.06 10.42
N GLU A 132 9.76 -9.62 11.55
CA GLU A 132 8.77 -9.00 12.46
C GLU A 132 9.29 -7.69 13.08
N ASN A 133 10.60 -7.42 13.03
CA ASN A 133 11.16 -6.14 13.45
C ASN A 133 10.69 -5.00 12.53
N ASN A 134 10.47 -5.24 11.23
CA ASN A 134 10.00 -4.20 10.31
C ASN A 134 8.65 -3.63 10.76
N TYR A 135 7.73 -4.50 11.19
CA TYR A 135 6.44 -4.06 11.71
C TYR A 135 6.60 -3.28 13.02
N LYS A 136 7.43 -3.77 13.94
CA LYS A 136 7.67 -3.12 15.22
C LYS A 136 8.33 -1.75 15.06
N GLU A 137 9.37 -1.66 14.23
CA GLU A 137 10.10 -0.41 13.97
C GLU A 137 9.18 0.65 13.35
N TRP A 138 8.29 0.24 12.44
CA TRP A 138 7.29 1.14 11.88
C TRP A 138 6.32 1.67 12.95
N LEU A 139 5.82 0.81 13.84
CA LEU A 139 4.97 1.25 14.96
C LEU A 139 5.72 2.16 15.94
N ASP A 140 6.96 1.79 16.32
CA ASP A 140 7.79 2.55 17.24
C ASP A 140 8.20 3.93 16.68
N ALA A 141 8.23 4.08 15.35
CA ALA A 141 8.48 5.35 14.66
C ALA A 141 7.25 6.26 14.57
N SER A 142 6.04 5.75 14.82
CA SER A 142 4.82 6.54 14.79
C SER A 142 4.66 7.46 16.02
N GLU A 143 4.11 8.64 15.82
CA GLU A 143 3.79 9.57 16.90
C GLU A 143 2.42 9.25 17.51
N GLU A 144 2.22 9.58 18.80
CA GLU A 144 0.91 9.39 19.44
C GLU A 144 -0.21 10.14 18.70
N SER A 145 0.10 11.28 18.09
CA SER A 145 -0.82 12.08 17.29
C SER A 145 -1.14 11.52 15.91
N ASP A 146 -0.39 10.52 15.44
CA ASP A 146 -0.60 9.97 14.10
C ASP A 146 -1.96 9.29 13.97
N PRO A 147 -2.64 9.39 12.81
CA PRO A 147 -3.95 8.77 12.59
C PRO A 147 -4.06 7.28 12.95
N LEU A 148 -2.98 6.51 12.77
CA LEU A 148 -2.96 5.08 13.16
C LEU A 148 -3.17 4.88 14.67
N ASN A 149 -2.75 5.85 15.49
CA ASN A 149 -2.89 5.87 16.95
C ASN A 149 -4.15 6.62 17.41
N GLN A 150 -4.84 7.31 16.51
CA GLN A 150 -6.07 8.08 16.77
C GLN A 150 -7.36 7.37 16.32
N GLY A 151 -7.33 6.03 16.25
CA GLY A 151 -8.51 5.23 15.93
C GLY A 151 -8.82 5.09 14.44
N PHE A 152 -7.81 5.27 13.57
CA PHE A 152 -7.92 5.07 12.12
C PHE A 152 -8.97 5.99 11.45
N PRO A 153 -8.86 7.32 11.60
CA PRO A 153 -9.79 8.24 10.97
C PRO A 153 -9.73 8.13 9.44
N ILE A 154 -10.83 8.51 8.78
CA ILE A 154 -10.98 8.44 7.33
C ILE A 154 -11.22 9.83 6.75
N CYS A 155 -10.72 10.06 5.54
CA CYS A 155 -11.04 11.22 4.72
C CYS A 155 -12.54 11.27 4.44
N GLU A 156 -13.19 12.40 4.71
CA GLU A 156 -14.62 12.57 4.46
C GLU A 156 -14.96 12.52 2.97
N LYS A 157 -14.08 13.04 2.12
CA LYS A 157 -14.26 13.09 0.65
C LYS A 157 -14.03 11.73 0.01
N HIS A 158 -12.85 11.14 0.20
CA HIS A 158 -12.43 9.94 -0.54
C HIS A 158 -12.75 8.62 0.19
N LYS A 159 -13.20 8.69 1.45
CA LYS A 159 -13.41 7.52 2.34
C LYS A 159 -12.17 6.62 2.43
N MET A 160 -11.01 7.26 2.42
CA MET A 160 -9.69 6.64 2.52
C MET A 160 -9.15 6.80 3.95
N LEU A 161 -8.43 5.81 4.47
CA LEU A 161 -7.73 5.91 5.74
C LEU A 161 -6.72 7.06 5.69
N LEU A 162 -6.64 7.83 6.77
CA LEU A 162 -5.65 8.89 6.90
C LEU A 162 -4.32 8.31 7.41
N THR A 163 -3.22 8.86 6.90
CA THR A 163 -1.85 8.61 7.36
C THR A 163 -1.32 9.86 8.07
N CYS A 164 -0.09 9.80 8.60
CA CYS A 164 0.60 11.00 9.11
C CYS A 164 0.75 12.13 8.06
N PHE A 165 0.56 11.84 6.77
CA PHE A 165 0.55 12.79 5.66
C PHE A 165 -0.85 13.22 5.22
N GLY A 166 -1.90 12.83 5.96
CA GLY A 166 -3.29 13.10 5.61
C GLY A 166 -3.85 12.07 4.63
N CYS A 167 -4.66 12.54 3.68
CA CYS A 167 -5.28 11.65 2.69
C CYS A 167 -4.45 11.62 1.41
N TYR A 168 -3.95 10.43 1.03
CA TYR A 168 -3.16 10.25 -0.19
C TYR A 168 -3.85 10.83 -1.43
N ALA A 169 -5.14 10.56 -1.60
CA ALA A 169 -5.91 11.07 -2.74
C ALA A 169 -6.12 12.59 -2.72
N CYS A 170 -6.12 13.24 -1.54
CA CYS A 170 -6.14 14.71 -1.49
C CYS A 170 -4.78 15.29 -1.92
N ASN A 171 -3.69 14.63 -1.54
CA ASN A 171 -2.33 15.06 -1.87
C ASN A 171 -2.08 14.97 -3.38
N ASP A 172 -2.54 13.88 -4.03
CA ASP A 172 -2.43 13.65 -5.48
C ASP A 172 -3.29 14.58 -6.35
N GLU A 173 -4.18 15.39 -5.76
CA GLU A 173 -5.02 16.37 -6.48
C GLU A 173 -4.35 17.75 -6.66
N GLY A 174 -3.14 17.94 -6.11
CA GLY A 174 -2.39 19.21 -6.04
C GLY A 174 -1.48 19.54 -7.22
#